data_AF-A0A7Y4UPE5-F1
#
_entry.id   AF-A0A7Y4UPE5-F1
#
_cell.length_a   1.000
_cell.length_b   1.000
_cell.length_c   1.000
_cell.angle_alpha   90.00
_cell.angle_beta   90.00
_cell.angle_gamma   90.00
#
_symmetry.space_group_name_H-M   'P 1'
#
loop_
_entity.id
_entity.type
_entity.pdbx_description
1 polymer ?
#
loop_
_entity_poly.entity_id
_entity_poly.type
_entity_poly.pdbx_seq_one_letter_code
_entity_poly.pdbx_strand_id
1 'polypeptide(L)'
;MAQVAISFNKRTYRFQCGEEEAGRLEAIANFLKTKLDGLMREHSGIADERLVLMAALMIADELFDARADIDDLLGDQTGKLRAIADEGRASPSSPRIAAEPARKPAS
;
A
#
# COMPACT_ATOMS: atom_id res chain seq x y z
N MET A 1 3.46 21.45 24.64
CA MET A 1 3.99 21.59 23.27
C MET A 1 5.29 20.81 23.21
N ALA A 2 5.42 19.94 22.22
CA ALA A 2 6.55 19.04 22.09
C ALA A 2 7.58 19.56 21.08
N GLN A 3 8.76 18.97 21.12
CA GLN A 3 9.83 19.23 20.16
C GLN A 3 10.54 17.94 19.82
N VAL A 4 10.75 17.70 18.53
CA VAL A 4 11.57 16.59 18.01
C VAL A 4 12.84 17.17 17.40
N ALA A 5 13.98 16.55 17.71
CA ALA A 5 15.28 16.95 17.19
C ALA A 5 15.87 15.86 16.30
N ILE A 6 16.32 16.24 15.11
CA ILE A 6 16.94 15.34 14.13
C ILE A 6 18.38 15.77 13.97
N SER A 7 19.32 14.87 14.20
CA SER A 7 20.76 15.15 14.04
C SER A 7 21.37 14.31 12.92
N PHE A 8 21.94 14.97 11.91
CA PHE A 8 22.70 14.35 10.83
C PHE A 8 23.86 15.27 10.39
N ASN A 9 24.95 14.67 9.92
CA ASN A 9 26.20 15.37 9.56
C ASN A 9 26.60 16.53 10.50
N LYS A 10 26.64 16.27 11.82
CA LYS A 10 26.99 17.24 12.88
C LYS A 10 26.06 18.46 12.99
N ARG A 11 24.93 18.47 12.29
CA ARG A 11 23.89 19.49 12.39
C ARG A 11 22.67 18.91 13.10
N THR A 12 22.01 19.74 13.91
CA THR A 12 20.78 19.38 14.60
C THR A 12 19.65 20.31 14.15
N TYR A 13 18.57 19.73 13.64
CA TYR A 13 17.35 20.40 13.21
C TYR A 13 16.26 20.13 14.22
N ARG A 14 15.49 21.16 14.57
CA ARG A 14 14.44 21.07 15.60
C ARG A 14 13.09 21.43 15.00
N PHE A 15 12.11 20.57 15.23
CA PHE A 15 10.74 20.72 14.76
C PHE A 15 9.80 20.85 15.96
N GLN A 16 8.96 21.87 15.93
CA GLN A 16 7.87 22.03 16.90
C GLN A 16 6.67 21.21 16.42
N CYS A 17 6.05 20.46 17.32
CA CYS A 17 4.89 19.62 16.99
C CYS A 17 3.91 19.53 18.17
N GLY A 18 2.71 19.01 17.89
CA GLY A 18 1.77 18.61 18.94
C GLY A 18 2.32 17.45 19.75
N GLU A 19 1.88 17.33 21.01
CA GLU A 19 2.26 16.19 21.88
C GLU A 19 1.86 14.85 21.25
N GLU A 20 0.66 14.78 20.65
CA GLU A 20 0.13 13.55 20.04
C GLU A 20 0.90 13.13 18.78
N GLU A 21 1.52 14.08 18.08
CA GLU A 21 2.29 13.82 16.86
C GLU A 21 3.77 13.51 17.15
N ALA A 22 4.28 13.89 18.32
CA ALA A 22 5.70 13.81 18.66
C ALA A 22 6.28 12.41 18.45
N GLY A 23 5.59 11.36 18.92
CA GLY A 23 6.04 9.98 18.77
C GLY A 23 6.11 9.52 17.30
N ARG A 24 5.12 9.92 16.47
CA ARG A 24 5.13 9.61 15.03
C ARG A 24 6.27 10.35 14.33
N LEU A 25 6.47 11.63 14.65
CA LEU A 25 7.53 12.44 14.06
C LEU A 25 8.92 11.92 14.45
N GLU A 26 9.11 11.45 15.69
CA GLU A 26 10.35 10.83 16.13
C GLU A 26 10.64 9.51 15.39
N ALA A 27 9.63 8.67 15.16
CA ALA A 27 9.78 7.47 14.35
C ALA A 27 10.20 7.78 12.91
N ILE A 28 9.58 8.78 12.29
CA ILE A 28 9.93 9.25 10.93
C ILE A 28 11.36 9.81 10.92
N ALA A 29 11.74 10.60 11.92
CA ALA A 29 13.07 11.15 12.05
C ALA A 29 14.16 10.06 12.14
N ASN A 30 13.92 9.02 12.93
CA ASN A 30 14.84 7.90 13.10
C ASN A 30 14.98 7.07 11.80
N PHE A 31 13.87 6.89 11.08
CA PHE A 31 13.91 6.24 9.76
C PHE A 31 14.74 7.04 8.75
N LEU A 32 14.49 8.36 8.64
CA LEU A 32 15.25 9.23 7.76
C LEU A 32 16.74 9.24 8.11
N LYS A 33 17.08 9.32 9.41
CA LYS A 33 18.46 9.26 9.88
C LYS A 33 19.16 7.98 9.44
N THR A 34 18.48 6.84 9.56
CA THR A 34 19.04 5.54 9.13
C THR A 34 19.37 5.52 7.64
N LYS A 35 18.48 6.07 6.79
CA LYS A 35 18.74 6.20 5.34
C LYS A 35 19.92 7.12 5.05
N LEU A 36 19.99 8.28 5.71
CA LEU A 36 21.10 9.23 5.55
C LEU A 36 22.43 8.63 6.00
N ASP A 37 22.47 7.97 7.17
CA ASP A 37 23.69 7.33 7.70
C ASP A 37 24.17 6.19 6.78
N GLY A 38 23.26 5.45 6.13
CA GLY A 38 23.58 4.46 5.11
C GLY A 38 24.23 5.10 3.87
N LEU A 39 23.59 6.13 3.31
CA LEU A 39 24.11 6.86 2.15
C LEU A 39 25.48 7.51 2.43
N MET A 40 25.72 8.02 3.65
CA MET A 40 27.02 8.57 4.03
C MET A 40 28.14 7.52 4.01
N ARG A 41 27.83 6.26 4.36
CA ARG A 41 28.81 5.16 4.34
C ARG A 41 29.14 4.73 2.92
N GLU A 42 28.14 4.72 2.04
CA GLU A 42 28.29 4.28 0.65
C GLU A 42 28.93 5.37 -0.24
N HIS A 43 28.65 6.64 0.07
CA HIS A 43 29.04 7.78 -0.76
C HIS A 43 29.85 8.83 -0.01
N SER A 44 31.10 8.49 0.32
CA SER A 44 32.03 9.42 0.95
C SER A 44 32.32 10.63 0.07
N GLY A 45 32.22 11.85 0.61
CA GLY A 45 32.56 13.09 -0.10
C GLY A 45 31.41 13.80 -0.81
N ILE A 46 30.17 13.29 -0.70
CA ILE A 46 28.97 13.99 -1.18
C ILE A 46 28.58 15.10 -0.20
N ALA A 47 28.12 16.23 -0.73
CA ALA A 47 27.58 17.34 0.07
C ALA A 47 26.23 16.98 0.71
N ASP A 48 25.98 17.46 1.93
CA ASP A 48 24.76 17.19 2.72
C ASP A 48 23.47 17.39 1.93
N GLU A 49 23.38 18.46 1.15
CA GLU A 49 22.20 18.79 0.35
C GLU A 49 21.87 17.70 -0.67
N ARG A 50 22.91 17.15 -1.32
CA ARG A 50 22.75 16.05 -2.28
C ARG A 50 22.39 14.75 -1.58
N LEU A 51 22.97 14.50 -0.40
CA LEU A 51 22.64 13.33 0.41
C LEU A 51 21.17 13.34 0.83
N VAL A 52 20.67 14.49 1.29
CA VAL A 52 19.26 14.68 1.64
C VAL A 52 18.36 14.53 0.42
N LEU A 53 18.75 15.07 -0.73
CA LEU A 53 18.01 14.90 -1.98
C LEU A 53 17.91 13.42 -2.39
N MET A 54 19.02 12.67 -2.31
CA MET A 54 19.05 11.24 -2.60
C MET A 54 18.13 10.47 -1.64
N ALA A 55 18.23 10.71 -0.33
CA ALA A 55 17.36 10.09 0.65
C ALA A 55 15.88 10.39 0.38
N ALA A 56 15.54 11.63 0.04
CA ALA A 56 14.18 12.03 -0.28
C ALA A 56 13.64 11.32 -1.53
N LEU A 57 14.45 11.22 -2.59
CA LEU A 57 14.07 10.51 -3.82
C LEU A 57 13.85 9.01 -3.57
N MET A 58 14.75 8.36 -2.82
CA MET A 58 14.59 6.94 -2.48
C MET A 58 13.34 6.66 -1.65
N ILE A 59 13.05 7.51 -0.65
CA ILE A 59 11.85 7.35 0.17
C ILE A 59 10.58 7.58 -0.67
N ALA A 60 10.62 8.50 -1.63
CA ALA A 60 9.50 8.74 -2.54
C ALA A 60 9.27 7.54 -3.48
N ASP A 61 10.34 6.93 -3.98
CA ASP A 61 10.30 5.72 -4.80
C ASP A 61 9.69 4.54 -4.02
N GLU A 62 10.18 4.28 -2.80
CA GLU A 62 9.61 3.27 -1.90
C GLU A 62 8.11 3.49 -1.60
N LEU A 63 7.70 4.76 -1.48
CA LEU A 63 6.28 5.11 -1.30
C LEU A 63 5.46 4.86 -2.56
N PHE A 64 6.03 5.07 -3.75
CA PHE A 64 5.34 4.85 -5.02
C PHE A 64 5.14 3.37 -5.28
N ASP A 65 6.17 2.56 -5.04
CA ASP A 65 6.09 1.09 -5.11
C ASP A 65 5.05 0.56 -4.13
N ALA A 66 5.09 0.99 -2.87
CA ALA A 66 4.11 0.56 -1.87
C ALA A 66 2.66 0.93 -2.23
N ARG A 67 2.45 2.06 -2.92
CA ARG A 67 1.12 2.47 -3.41
C ARG A 67 0.67 1.59 -4.58
N ALA A 68 1.56 1.32 -5.52
CA ALA A 68 1.28 0.43 -6.65
C ALA A 68 0.91 -0.98 -6.16
N ASP A 69 1.68 -1.52 -5.20
CA ASP A 69 1.40 -2.82 -4.59
C ASP A 69 0.02 -2.87 -3.93
N ILE A 70 -0.39 -1.79 -3.23
CA ILE A 70 -1.72 -1.70 -2.63
C ILE A 70 -2.81 -1.70 -3.70
N ASP A 71 -2.63 -0.91 -4.77
CA ASP A 71 -3.60 -0.82 -5.86
C ASP A 71 -3.76 -2.17 -6.59
N ASP A 72 -2.65 -2.87 -6.83
CA ASP A 72 -2.66 -4.21 -7.44
C ASP A 72 -3.36 -5.23 -6.54
N LEU A 73 -3.05 -5.24 -5.24
CA LEU A 73 -3.70 -6.14 -4.27
C LEU A 73 -5.21 -5.88 -4.15
N LEU A 74 -5.65 -4.63 -4.21
CA LEU A 74 -7.08 -4.27 -4.19
C LEU A 74 -7.78 -4.61 -5.51
N GLY A 75 -7.10 -4.38 -6.64
CA GLY A 75 -7.57 -4.79 -7.96
C GLY A 75 -7.79 -6.29 -8.06
N ASP A 76 -6.81 -7.08 -7.62
CA ASP A 76 -6.87 -8.54 -7.59
C ASP A 76 -8.00 -9.07 -6.71
N GLN A 77 -8.21 -8.48 -5.53
CA GLN A 77 -9.32 -8.84 -4.64
C GLN A 77 -10.67 -8.56 -5.29
N THR A 78 -10.80 -7.43 -5.97
CA THR A 78 -12.01 -7.05 -6.71
C THR A 78 -12.28 -8.02 -7.87
N GLY A 79 -11.23 -8.42 -8.60
CA GLY A 79 -11.31 -9.42 -9.66
C GLY A 79 -11.75 -10.80 -9.14
N LYS A 80 -11.17 -11.25 -8.01
CA LYS A 80 -11.55 -12.51 -7.35
C LYS A 80 -13.00 -12.49 -6.86
N LEU A 81 -13.43 -11.39 -6.22
CA LEU A 81 -14.82 -11.23 -5.77
C LEU A 81 -15.81 -11.27 -6.94
N ARG A 82 -15.46 -10.65 -8.08
CA ARG A 82 -16.28 -10.68 -9.29
C ARG A 82 -16.34 -12.07 -9.91
N ALA A 83 -15.21 -12.78 -9.97
CA ALA A 83 -15.17 -14.16 -10.45
C ALA A 83 -16.06 -15.08 -9.60
N ILE A 84 -16.03 -14.96 -8.27
CA ILE A 84 -16.91 -15.71 -7.36
C ILE A 84 -18.39 -15.36 -7.60
N ALA A 85 -18.70 -14.08 -7.83
CA ALA A 85 -20.07 -13.64 -8.14
C ALA A 85 -20.57 -14.16 -9.50
N ASP A 86 -19.70 -14.22 -10.51
CA ASP A 86 -20.02 -14.75 -11.84
C ASP A 86 -20.14 -16.29 -11.82
N GLU A 87 -19.31 -17.00 -11.05
CA GLU A 87 -19.41 -18.46 -10.84
C GLU A 87 -20.72 -18.84 -10.12
N GLY A 88 -21.16 -18.04 -9.14
CA GLY A 88 -22.46 -18.22 -8.49
C GLY A 88 -23.66 -18.02 -9.42
N ARG A 89 -23.47 -17.32 -10.55
CA ARG A 89 -24.49 -17.11 -11.59
C ARG A 89 -24.54 -18.24 -12.62
N ALA A 90 -23.50 -19.08 -12.70
CA ALA A 90 -23.30 -20.08 -13.74
C ALA A 90 -23.68 -21.53 -13.35
N SER A 91 -24.54 -21.74 -12.34
CA SER A 91 -25.13 -23.07 -12.07
C SER A 91 -26.46 -23.26 -12.82
N PRO A 92 -26.69 -24.39 -13.54
CA PRO A 92 -27.56 -24.44 -14.71
C PRO A 92 -29.03 -24.81 -14.41
N SER A 93 -29.90 -24.23 -15.24
CA SER A 93 -31.23 -24.70 -15.69
C SER A 93 -31.93 -25.78 -14.87
N SER A 94 -33.05 -25.41 -14.25
CA SER A 94 -34.11 -26.34 -13.84
C SER A 94 -34.44 -27.31 -14.99
N PRO A 95 -34.64 -28.62 -14.73
CA PRO A 95 -35.02 -29.55 -15.78
C PRO A 95 -36.40 -29.14 -16.31
N ARG A 96 -36.50 -28.91 -17.62
CA ARG A 96 -37.79 -28.75 -18.29
C ARG A 96 -38.60 -30.02 -18.05
N ILE A 97 -39.69 -29.89 -17.30
CA ILE A 97 -40.71 -30.92 -17.17
C ILE A 97 -41.17 -31.29 -18.58
N ALA A 98 -40.88 -32.51 -19.01
CA ALA A 98 -41.42 -33.06 -20.24
C ALA A 98 -42.94 -33.14 -20.09
N ALA A 99 -43.67 -32.34 -20.86
CA ALA A 99 -45.12 -32.45 -20.94
C ALA A 99 -45.48 -33.77 -21.64
N GLU A 100 -46.02 -34.69 -20.87
CA GLU A 100 -46.57 -35.97 -21.33
C GLU A 100 -47.84 -35.72 -22.16
N PRO A 101 -48.00 -36.32 -23.36
CA PRO A 101 -49.18 -36.10 -24.17
C PRO A 101 -50.37 -36.88 -23.59
N ALA A 102 -51.43 -36.13 -23.28
CA ALA A 102 -52.70 -36.64 -22.75
C ALA A 102 -53.27 -37.78 -23.60
N ARG A 103 -53.39 -38.98 -23.01
CA ARG A 103 -54.20 -40.08 -23.55
C ARG A 103 -55.68 -39.73 -23.45
N LYS A 104 -56.35 -39.74 -24.60
CA LYS A 104 -57.80 -39.55 -24.77
C LYS A 104 -58.59 -40.70 -24.10
N PRO A 105 -59.73 -40.44 -23.43
CA PRO A 105 -60.55 -41.52 -22.89
C PRO A 105 -61.33 -42.21 -24.03
N ALA A 106 -61.30 -43.55 -24.06
CA ALA A 106 -62.20 -44.36 -24.85
C ALA A 106 -63.45 -44.68 -24.02
N SER A 107 -64.60 -44.69 -24.70
CA SER A 107 -65.98 -44.86 -24.24
C SER A 107 -66.25 -46.10 -23.41
#